data_AF-A0A081R0I7-F1
#
_entry.id   AF-A0A081R0I7-F1
#
_cell.length_a   1.000
_cell.length_b   1.000
_cell.length_c   1.000
_cell.angle_alpha   90.00
_cell.angle_beta   90.00
_cell.angle_gamma   90.00
#
_symmetry.space_group_name_H-M   'P 1'
#
loop_
_entity.id
_entity.type
_entity.pdbx_description
1 polymer ?
#
loop_
_entity_poly.entity_id
_entity_poly.type
_entity_poly.pdbx_seq_one_letter_code
_entity_poly.pdbx_strand_id
1 'polypeptide(L)'
;MTEDHIAKILETYQKRENIEKFARLASFEEIVENDYNLNIPRYVDTFEEEPVVPLADLADQLAEIDKEIGQVEARLAHMRSQLVGTTPEAQAELTAYLEKLKEI
;
A
#
# COMPACT_ATOMS: atom_id res chain seq x y z
N MET A 1 -0.93 -9.79 23.43
CA MET A 1 -1.17 -9.23 24.77
C MET A 1 -0.07 -9.73 25.69
N THR A 2 0.80 -8.84 26.17
CA THR A 2 1.91 -9.13 27.10
C THR A 2 1.59 -8.57 28.49
N GLU A 3 2.37 -8.94 29.52
CA GLU A 3 2.25 -8.37 30.87
C GLU A 3 2.42 -6.84 30.87
N ASP A 4 3.35 -6.32 30.07
CA ASP A 4 3.56 -4.88 29.91
C ASP A 4 2.32 -4.16 29.35
N HIS A 5 1.59 -4.78 28.41
CA HIS A 5 0.35 -4.21 27.89
C HIS A 5 -0.71 -4.13 28.99
N ILE A 6 -0.82 -5.16 29.83
CA ILE A 6 -1.79 -5.21 30.93
C ILE A 6 -1.45 -4.14 31.97
N ALA A 7 -0.18 -4.03 32.36
CA ALA A 7 0.28 -3.02 33.31
C ALA A 7 -0.03 -1.60 32.80
N LYS A 8 0.25 -1.32 31.52
CA LYS A 8 -0.04 -0.02 30.89
C LYS A 8 -1.53 0.32 30.91
N ILE A 9 -2.40 -0.64 30.60
CA ILE A 9 -3.86 -0.45 30.63
C ILE A 9 -4.34 -0.14 32.06
N LEU A 10 -3.87 -0.93 33.04
CA LEU A 10 -4.25 -0.76 34.44
C LEU A 10 -3.80 0.59 35.00
N GLU A 11 -2.57 1.00 34.71
CA GLU A 11 -2.04 2.30 35.11
C GLU A 11 -2.85 3.44 34.50
N THR A 12 -3.13 3.37 33.19
CA THR A 12 -3.91 4.39 32.48
C THR A 12 -5.33 4.53 33.06
N TYR A 13 -5.97 3.39 33.36
CA TYR A 13 -7.27 3.37 34.02
C TYR A 13 -7.24 4.01 35.42
N GLN A 14 -6.23 3.69 36.24
CA GLN A 14 -6.08 4.23 37.59
C GLN A 14 -5.86 5.74 37.60
N LYS A 15 -5.05 6.25 36.67
CA LYS A 15 -4.73 7.68 36.55
C LYS A 15 -5.90 8.52 36.04
N ARG A 16 -6.83 7.91 35.26
CA ARG A 16 -7.95 8.60 34.61
C ARG A 16 -7.48 9.80 33.76
N GLU A 17 -6.41 9.59 33.00
CA GLU A 17 -5.82 10.62 32.15
C GLU A 17 -6.16 10.37 30.68
N ASN A 18 -6.21 11.45 29.90
CA ASN A 18 -6.27 11.37 28.45
C ASN A 18 -4.86 11.08 27.91
N ILE A 19 -4.74 10.10 27.02
CA ILE A 19 -3.50 9.76 26.32
C ILE A 19 -3.80 9.78 24.84
N GLU A 20 -3.09 10.62 24.10
CA GLU A 20 -3.22 10.77 22.64
C GLU A 20 -3.21 9.39 21.95
N LYS A 21 -4.18 9.15 21.06
CA LYS A 21 -4.38 7.90 20.30
C LYS A 21 -4.57 6.62 21.14
N PHE A 22 -4.69 6.72 22.47
CA PHE A 22 -4.74 5.55 23.35
C PHE A 22 -5.90 5.56 24.35
N ALA A 23 -6.17 6.67 25.02
CA ALA A 23 -7.19 6.74 26.08
C ALA A 23 -7.85 8.11 26.16
N ARG A 24 -9.16 8.11 26.39
CA ARG A 24 -9.97 9.31 26.61
C ARG A 24 -10.85 9.09 27.84
N LEU A 25 -10.82 10.04 28.76
CA LEU A 25 -11.78 10.15 29.86
C LEU A 25 -13.02 10.90 29.35
N ALA A 26 -13.97 10.13 28.82
CA ALA A 26 -15.24 10.67 28.35
C ALA A 26 -16.11 11.15 29.53
N SER A 27 -16.78 12.29 29.39
CA SER A 27 -17.74 12.76 30.40
C SER A 27 -19.07 12.01 30.28
N PHE A 28 -19.92 12.10 31.30
CA PHE A 28 -21.24 11.46 31.23
C PHE A 28 -22.12 12.11 30.15
N GLU A 29 -22.05 13.44 30.02
CA GLU A 29 -22.75 14.20 28.98
C GLU A 29 -22.33 13.74 27.58
N GLU A 30 -21.03 13.56 27.34
CA GLU A 30 -20.49 13.07 26.07
C GLU A 30 -20.99 11.65 25.75
N ILE A 31 -21.11 10.78 26.76
CA ILE A 31 -21.65 9.43 26.59
C ILE A 31 -23.15 9.48 26.24
N VAL A 32 -23.91 10.39 26.85
CA VAL A 32 -25.33 10.59 26.55
C VAL A 32 -25.52 11.13 25.13
N GLU A 33 -24.72 12.12 24.72
CA GLU A 33 -24.75 12.68 23.36
C GLU A 33 -24.42 11.63 22.29
N ASN A 34 -23.58 10.64 22.64
CA ASN A 34 -23.25 9.51 21.78
C ASN A 34 -24.24 8.34 21.89
N ASP A 35 -25.44 8.53 22.45
CA ASP A 35 -26.47 7.48 22.63
C ASP A 35 -25.96 6.24 23.40
N TYR A 36 -25.09 6.46 24.39
CA TYR A 36 -24.41 5.39 25.14
C TYR A 36 -23.59 4.44 24.25
N ASN A 37 -23.25 4.86 23.03
CA ASN A 37 -22.39 4.11 22.12
C ASN A 37 -20.94 4.29 22.54
N LEU A 38 -20.36 3.25 23.16
CA LEU A 38 -18.99 3.26 23.70
C LEU A 38 -17.95 2.75 22.69
N ASN A 39 -18.25 2.79 21.38
CA ASN A 39 -17.27 2.41 20.36
C ASN A 39 -16.05 3.35 20.41
N ILE A 40 -14.85 2.77 20.56
CA ILE A 40 -13.61 3.49 20.87
C ILE A 40 -13.26 4.62 19.88
N PRO A 41 -13.40 4.48 18.55
CA PRO A 41 -13.11 5.55 17.60
C PRO A 41 -13.98 6.80 17.77
N ARG A 42 -15.07 6.74 18.57
CA ARG A 42 -15.87 7.92 18.91
C ARG A 42 -15.22 8.82 19.97
N TYR A 43 -14.30 8.27 20.76
CA TYR A 43 -13.68 8.96 21.90
C TYR A 43 -12.17 9.08 21.77
N VAL A 44 -11.54 8.14 21.07
CA VAL A 44 -10.10 8.12 20.81
C VAL A 44 -9.90 8.20 19.32
N ASP A 45 -9.39 9.35 18.88
CA ASP A 45 -8.88 9.47 17.53
C ASP A 45 -7.62 8.61 17.42
N THR A 46 -7.73 7.51 16.68
CA THR A 46 -6.62 6.57 16.42
C THR A 46 -6.02 6.81 15.04
N PHE A 47 -6.40 7.90 14.37
CA PHE A 47 -5.85 8.25 13.07
C PHE A 47 -4.35 8.48 13.16
N GLU A 48 -3.61 7.77 12.31
CA GLU A 48 -2.20 8.00 12.08
C GLU A 48 -2.09 8.80 10.79
N GLU A 49 -1.60 10.04 10.88
CA GLU A 49 -1.23 10.78 9.68
C GLU A 49 -0.15 9.99 8.94
N GLU A 50 -0.43 9.61 7.69
CA GLU A 50 0.58 9.00 6.84
C GLU A 50 1.74 9.98 6.66
N PRO A 51 2.99 9.53 6.80
CA PRO A 51 4.13 10.40 6.59
C PRO A 51 4.10 10.93 5.14
N VAL A 52 4.20 12.24 5.00
CA VAL A 52 4.27 12.89 3.69
C VAL A 52 5.56 12.44 3.01
N VAL A 53 5.43 11.65 1.95
CA VAL A 53 6.58 11.22 1.13
C VAL A 53 7.09 12.43 0.34
N PRO A 54 8.39 12.76 0.40
CA PRO A 54 8.97 13.82 -0.42
C PRO A 54 8.74 13.57 -1.91
N LEU A 55 8.34 14.63 -2.65
CA LEU A 55 8.10 14.53 -4.10
C LEU A 55 9.37 14.13 -4.88
N ALA A 56 10.55 14.46 -4.37
CA ALA A 56 11.83 14.05 -4.94
C ALA A 56 12.00 12.52 -4.89
N ASP A 57 11.73 11.90 -3.74
CA ASP A 57 11.82 10.45 -3.57
C ASP A 57 10.83 9.72 -4.48
N LEU A 58 9.63 10.29 -4.67
CA LEU A 58 8.64 9.74 -5.60
C LEU A 58 9.11 9.84 -7.06
N ALA A 59 9.76 10.95 -7.44
CA ALA A 59 10.32 11.12 -8.78
C ALA A 59 11.46 10.12 -9.04
N ASP A 60 12.31 9.87 -8.05
CA ASP A 60 13.38 8.87 -8.14
C ASP A 60 12.81 7.45 -8.28
N GLN A 61 11.75 7.12 -7.54
CA GLN A 61 11.05 5.84 -7.67
C GLN A 61 10.42 5.68 -9.06
N LEU A 62 9.78 6.72 -9.60
CA LEU A 62 9.21 6.69 -10.95
C LEU A 62 10.30 6.45 -12.01
N ALA A 63 11.44 7.15 -11.88
CA ALA A 63 12.56 6.97 -12.80
C ALA A 63 13.14 5.55 -12.75
N GLU A 64 13.22 4.93 -11.58
CA GLU A 64 13.68 3.53 -11.46
C GLU A 64 12.65 2.56 -12.03
N ILE A 65 11.35 2.77 -11.80
CA ILE A 65 10.28 1.97 -12.40
C ILE A 65 10.32 2.04 -13.94
N ASP A 66 10.48 3.23 -14.52
CA ASP A 66 10.56 3.40 -15.98
C ASP A 66 11.77 2.64 -16.56
N LYS A 67 12.90 2.66 -15.83
CA LYS A 67 14.09 1.90 -16.20
C LYS A 67 13.87 0.39 -16.10
N GLU A 68 13.20 -0.09 -15.05
CA GLU A 68 12.82 -1.50 -14.92
C GLU A 68 11.87 -1.94 -16.05
N ILE A 69 10.88 -1.10 -16.39
CA ILE A 69 9.98 -1.33 -17.54
C ILE A 69 10.81 -1.50 -18.82
N GLY A 70 11.72 -0.57 -19.11
CA GLY A 70 12.57 -0.67 -20.30
C GLY A 70 13.45 -1.93 -20.33
N GLN A 71 13.97 -2.36 -19.18
CA GLN A 71 14.73 -3.61 -19.08
C GLN A 71 13.86 -4.85 -19.35
N VAL A 72 12.65 -4.88 -18.78
CA VAL A 72 11.70 -5.99 -18.97
C VAL A 72 11.22 -6.04 -20.42
N GLU A 73 10.94 -4.90 -21.03
CA GLU A 73 10.57 -4.80 -22.44
C GLU A 73 11.68 -5.29 -23.37
N ALA A 74 12.93 -4.90 -23.12
CA ALA A 74 14.08 -5.38 -23.87
C ALA A 74 14.26 -6.90 -23.73
N ARG A 75 14.10 -7.43 -22.52
CA ARG A 75 14.14 -8.87 -22.27
C ARG A 75 13.02 -9.60 -23.00
N LEU A 76 11.81 -9.07 -22.96
CA LEU A 76 10.65 -9.65 -23.63
C LEU A 76 10.83 -9.61 -25.16
N ALA A 77 11.37 -8.51 -25.70
CA ALA A 77 11.74 -8.41 -27.12
C ALA A 77 12.78 -9.45 -27.53
N HIS A 78 13.78 -9.68 -26.69
CA HIS A 78 14.78 -10.73 -26.90
C HIS A 78 14.15 -12.13 -26.90
N MET A 79 13.27 -12.43 -25.93
CA MET A 79 12.59 -13.73 -25.89
C MET A 79 11.70 -13.94 -27.13
N ARG A 80 11.04 -12.89 -27.62
CA ARG A 80 10.23 -12.94 -28.84
C ARG A 80 11.05 -13.24 -30.08
N SER A 81 12.28 -12.72 -30.19
CA SER A 81 13.13 -12.98 -31.37
C SER A 81 13.68 -14.41 -31.42
N GLN A 82 13.63 -15.13 -30.30
CA GLN A 82 14.01 -16.55 -30.21
C GLN A 82 12.89 -17.51 -30.60
N LEU A 83 11.67 -17.01 -30.83
CA LEU A 83 10.55 -17.84 -31.26
C LEU A 83 10.76 -18.33 -32.70
N VAL A 84 10.42 -19.59 -32.93
CA VAL A 84 10.43 -20.21 -34.26
C VAL A 84 9.12 -20.97 -34.46
N GLY A 85 8.58 -20.88 -35.67
CA GLY A 85 7.41 -21.65 -36.09
C GLY A 85 7.80 -23.10 -36.38
N THR A 86 7.02 -24.04 -35.86
CA THR A 86 7.27 -25.49 -36.07
C THR A 86 6.78 -25.99 -37.43
N THR A 87 6.04 -25.17 -38.18
CA THR A 87 5.61 -25.42 -39.57
C THR A 87 5.85 -24.17 -40.42
N PRO A 88 5.92 -24.29 -41.75
CA PRO A 88 6.08 -23.14 -42.65
C PRO A 88 4.98 -22.07 -42.48
N GLU A 89 3.75 -22.51 -42.26
CA GLU A 89 2.60 -21.62 -42.04
C GLU A 89 2.73 -20.86 -40.71
N ALA A 90 3.06 -21.58 -39.63
CA ALA A 90 3.28 -20.97 -38.32
C ALA A 90 4.47 -20.00 -38.31
N GLN A 91 5.53 -20.29 -39.08
CA GLN A 91 6.68 -19.39 -39.22
C GLN A 91 6.31 -18.10 -39.98
N ALA A 92 5.47 -18.20 -41.01
CA ALA A 92 4.99 -17.05 -41.76
C ALA A 92 4.11 -16.12 -40.89
N GLU A 93 3.19 -16.70 -40.12
CA GLU A 93 2.34 -15.94 -39.19
C GLU A 93 3.15 -15.28 -38.07
N LEU A 94 4.09 -16.01 -37.46
CA LEU A 94 4.98 -15.48 -36.44
C LEU A 94 5.81 -14.30 -36.95
N THR A 95 6.33 -14.40 -38.19
CA THR A 95 7.12 -13.32 -38.80
C THR A 95 6.27 -12.06 -38.99
N ALA A 96 5.04 -12.21 -39.52
CA ALA A 96 4.12 -11.09 -39.68
C ALA A 96 3.71 -10.45 -38.33
N TYR A 97 3.55 -11.26 -37.28
CA TYR A 97 3.27 -10.77 -35.93
C TYR A 97 4.43 -9.96 -35.35
N LEU A 98 5.67 -10.46 -35.49
CA LEU A 98 6.88 -9.77 -35.01
C LEU A 98 7.15 -8.46 -35.75
N GLU A 99 6.78 -8.34 -37.03
CA GLU A 99 6.88 -7.09 -37.78
C GLU A 99 5.91 -6.03 -37.25
N LYS A 100 4.64 -6.38 -37.04
CA LYS A 100 3.63 -5.45 -36.51
C LYS A 100 3.98 -4.94 -35.11
N LEU A 101 4.62 -5.78 -34.29
CA LEU A 101 5.07 -5.39 -32.95
C LEU A 101 6.24 -4.40 -32.94
N LYS A 102 6.97 -4.23 -34.04
CA LYS A 102 8.06 -3.24 -34.14
C LYS A 102 7.56 -1.84 -34.52
N GLU A 103 6.30 -1.75 -34.95
CA GLU A 103 5.66 -0.49 -35.37
C GLU A 103 4.84 0.18 -34.25
N ILE A 104 4.72 -0.49 -33.10
CA ILE A 104 4.06 -0.01 -31.87
C ILE A 104 5.17 0.45 -30.91
#